data_AF-A0A0D2ANU0-F1
#
_entry.id   AF-A0A0D2ANU0-F1
#
_cell.length_a   1.000
_cell.length_b   1.000
_cell.length_c   1.000
_cell.angle_alpha   90.00
_cell.angle_beta   90.00
_cell.angle_gamma   90.00
#
_symmetry.space_group_name_H-M   'P 1'
#
loop_
_entity.id
_entity.type
_entity.pdbx_description
1 polymer ?
#
loop_
_entity_poly.entity_id
_entity_poly.type
_entity_poly.pdbx_seq_one_letter_code
_entity_poly.pdbx_strand_id
1 'polypeptide(L)'
;MASITQIPHHDGYTSRTFVYKVIDGLEIKTEVAWPATKKTSGPVPVLLHYHGGFLVIGDRFSFLPTWLVSSCASRGWIFVTPDYRLIPETTAHSSLDDAVDAYNWVLTKMGGEIGLDIGKVVMAGSSAGGYLALGTSCLVSPKPQAVVTIYGMLDFADPRYLNDGSLIFGMPPIDTSGTMKKLEDLGRQDHPSVVSGSPVPIVVDPKAVPRFEYILALLAERLFPDYITGVPGMRQAIVDKGIGAIPQEHRPLFPAAFGLPSDLPPFLVLHGRNDSAVPCSASETAVKALKTAGASVQTEFVDDAEHGFDGRLEGASNLDALSEGGDDSRALQIRALKNVVKFLERHLG
;
A
#
# COMPACT_ATOMS: atom_id res chain seq x y z
N MET A 1 -11.88 -16.17 -13.47
CA MET A 1 -10.57 -15.98 -14.14
C MET A 1 -9.47 -16.37 -13.17
N ALA A 2 -8.28 -16.77 -13.65
CA ALA A 2 -7.18 -17.15 -12.75
C ALA A 2 -6.57 -15.91 -12.08
N SER A 3 -6.30 -16.01 -10.77
CA SER A 3 -5.56 -15.02 -10.00
C SER A 3 -4.22 -15.61 -9.57
N ILE A 4 -3.25 -14.76 -9.24
CA ILE A 4 -2.01 -15.22 -8.61
C ILE A 4 -2.36 -15.67 -7.18
N THR A 5 -1.90 -16.85 -6.78
CA THR A 5 -2.20 -17.44 -5.46
C THR A 5 -0.94 -17.80 -4.66
N GLN A 6 0.23 -17.44 -5.17
CA GLN A 6 1.52 -17.67 -4.54
C GLN A 6 2.53 -16.65 -5.06
N ILE A 7 3.53 -16.33 -4.26
CA ILE A 7 4.69 -15.55 -4.71
C ILE A 7 5.43 -16.35 -5.79
N PRO A 8 5.87 -15.73 -6.90
CA PRO A 8 6.67 -16.42 -7.93
C PRO A 8 7.88 -17.13 -7.32
N HIS A 9 8.17 -18.33 -7.82
CA HIS A 9 9.29 -19.13 -7.32
C HIS A 9 10.63 -18.42 -7.57
N HIS A 10 11.48 -18.39 -6.56
CA HIS A 10 12.88 -17.97 -6.65
C HIS A 10 13.79 -19.07 -6.11
N ASP A 11 14.89 -19.35 -6.80
CA ASP A 11 15.81 -20.42 -6.41
C ASP A 11 16.38 -20.18 -5.01
N GLY A 12 16.26 -21.20 -4.15
CA GLY A 12 16.71 -21.12 -2.76
C GLY A 12 15.78 -20.32 -1.84
N TYR A 13 14.57 -19.98 -2.28
CA TYR A 13 13.51 -19.38 -1.47
C TYR A 13 12.32 -20.31 -1.31
N THR A 14 11.64 -20.16 -0.19
CA THR A 14 10.35 -20.80 0.07
C THR A 14 9.34 -19.74 0.48
N SER A 15 8.06 -20.04 0.34
CA SER A 15 6.98 -19.17 0.81
C SER A 15 5.86 -19.98 1.45
N ARG A 16 5.16 -19.36 2.40
CA ARG A 16 4.03 -19.95 3.11
C ARG A 16 3.05 -18.87 3.56
N THR A 17 1.76 -19.18 3.45
CA THR A 17 0.70 -18.38 4.08
C THR A 17 0.59 -18.67 5.58
N PHE A 18 0.46 -17.62 6.38
CA PHE A 18 0.19 -17.66 7.82
C PHE A 18 -1.08 -16.88 8.15
N VAL A 19 -1.73 -17.23 9.26
CA VAL A 19 -2.76 -16.39 9.88
C VAL A 19 -2.08 -15.53 10.94
N TYR A 20 -2.08 -14.22 10.76
CA TYR A 20 -1.44 -13.31 11.73
C TYR A 20 -2.44 -12.74 12.74
N LYS A 21 -3.74 -12.71 12.38
CA LYS A 21 -4.83 -12.17 13.19
C LYS A 21 -6.12 -12.94 12.94
N VAL A 22 -6.92 -13.11 13.99
CA VAL A 22 -8.30 -13.59 13.90
C VAL A 22 -9.19 -12.58 14.63
N ILE A 23 -10.23 -12.09 13.95
CA ILE A 23 -11.20 -11.15 14.52
C ILE A 23 -12.60 -11.57 14.10
N ASP A 24 -13.50 -11.78 15.07
CA ASP A 24 -14.89 -12.20 14.82
C ASP A 24 -15.02 -13.42 13.88
N GLY A 25 -14.06 -14.36 13.98
CA GLY A 25 -14.00 -15.55 13.13
C GLY A 25 -13.37 -15.35 11.75
N LEU A 26 -13.05 -14.11 11.36
CA LEU A 26 -12.29 -13.80 10.14
C LEU A 26 -10.79 -14.02 10.38
N GLU A 27 -10.20 -14.96 9.63
CA GLU A 27 -8.75 -15.10 9.56
C GLU A 27 -8.15 -14.07 8.61
N ILE A 28 -7.22 -13.27 9.11
CA ILE A 28 -6.44 -12.33 8.30
C ILE A 28 -5.04 -12.91 8.08
N LYS A 29 -4.67 -13.04 6.81
CA LYS A 29 -3.54 -13.86 6.37
C LYS A 29 -2.38 -13.01 5.90
N THR A 30 -1.19 -13.59 5.92
CA THR A 30 0.01 -12.98 5.33
C THR A 30 0.80 -14.03 4.59
N GLU A 31 1.42 -13.64 3.48
CA GLU A 31 2.39 -14.46 2.80
C GLU A 31 3.78 -14.04 3.23
N VAL A 32 4.60 -15.00 3.62
CA VAL A 32 6.01 -14.78 3.94
C VAL A 32 6.83 -15.57 2.91
N ALA A 33 7.80 -14.93 2.27
CA ALA A 33 8.82 -15.56 1.45
C ALA A 33 10.20 -15.33 2.06
N TRP A 34 10.99 -16.40 2.22
CA TRP A 34 12.27 -16.34 2.92
C TRP A 34 13.30 -17.34 2.35
N PRO A 35 14.60 -17.14 2.62
CA PRO A 35 15.64 -18.08 2.19
C PRO A 35 15.40 -19.48 2.78
N ALA A 36 15.33 -20.50 1.92
CA ALA A 36 15.12 -21.90 2.33
C ALA A 36 16.30 -22.44 3.16
N THR A 37 17.49 -21.87 2.97
CA THR A 37 18.68 -22.15 3.78
C THR A 37 19.29 -20.84 4.26
N LYS A 38 19.52 -20.74 5.57
CA LYS A 38 20.21 -19.60 6.17
C LYS A 38 21.67 -19.57 5.69
N LYS A 39 22.00 -18.62 4.81
CA LYS A 39 23.35 -18.50 4.23
C LYS A 39 24.33 -17.74 5.12
N THR A 40 23.84 -16.89 6.02
CA THR A 40 24.65 -16.02 6.89
C THR A 40 24.35 -16.24 8.36
N SER A 41 25.34 -15.99 9.23
CA SER A 41 25.11 -15.92 10.66
C SER A 41 24.38 -14.62 11.03
N GLY A 42 23.40 -14.70 11.94
CA GLY A 42 22.68 -13.53 12.48
C GLY A 42 21.22 -13.38 12.00
N PRO A 43 20.53 -12.33 12.46
CA PRO A 43 19.14 -12.06 12.09
C PRO A 43 18.96 -11.67 10.63
N VAL A 44 17.85 -12.10 10.03
CA VAL A 44 17.54 -11.88 8.61
C VAL A 44 16.71 -10.61 8.44
N PRO A 45 17.13 -9.65 7.60
CA PRO A 45 16.36 -8.44 7.34
C PRO A 45 15.00 -8.74 6.71
N VAL A 46 14.00 -7.91 7.01
CA VAL A 46 12.62 -8.07 6.56
C VAL A 46 12.15 -6.85 5.80
N LEU A 47 11.56 -7.08 4.64
CA LEU A 47 10.74 -6.11 3.94
C LEU A 47 9.26 -6.48 4.09
N LEU A 48 8.50 -5.66 4.81
CA LEU A 48 7.05 -5.80 4.96
C LEU A 48 6.33 -4.90 3.96
N HIS A 49 5.61 -5.48 3.00
CA HIS A 49 4.91 -4.79 1.92
C HIS A 49 3.40 -4.85 2.09
N TYR A 50 2.74 -3.68 2.13
CA TYR A 50 1.29 -3.59 2.06
C TYR A 50 0.82 -3.43 0.61
N HIS A 51 -0.17 -4.24 0.19
CA HIS A 51 -0.71 -4.22 -1.16
C HIS A 51 -1.55 -2.96 -1.45
N GLY A 52 -1.78 -2.69 -2.74
CA GLY A 52 -2.62 -1.58 -3.21
C GLY A 52 -4.09 -1.97 -3.40
N GLY A 53 -4.85 -1.13 -4.10
CA GLY A 53 -6.26 -1.41 -4.44
C GLY A 53 -7.27 -0.49 -3.76
N PHE A 54 -6.91 0.77 -3.49
CA PHE A 54 -7.80 1.79 -2.90
C PHE A 54 -8.42 1.40 -1.54
N LEU A 55 -7.80 0.46 -0.81
CA LEU A 55 -8.39 -0.19 0.37
C LEU A 55 -9.70 -0.97 0.10
N VAL A 56 -10.09 -1.13 -1.17
CA VAL A 56 -11.36 -1.75 -1.60
C VAL A 56 -11.15 -3.13 -2.21
N ILE A 57 -10.04 -3.32 -2.92
CA ILE A 57 -9.67 -4.58 -3.60
C ILE A 57 -8.24 -4.99 -3.24
N GLY A 58 -7.84 -6.16 -3.72
CA GLY A 58 -6.51 -6.70 -3.56
C GLY A 58 -6.41 -7.66 -2.39
N ASP A 59 -5.32 -8.39 -2.38
CA ASP A 59 -4.89 -9.31 -1.34
C ASP A 59 -3.35 -9.39 -1.41
N ARG A 60 -2.74 -10.22 -0.55
CA ARG A 60 -1.31 -10.51 -0.50
C ARG A 60 -0.66 -11.00 -1.81
N PHE A 61 -1.45 -11.30 -2.84
CA PHE A 61 -0.94 -11.71 -4.16
C PHE A 61 -1.29 -10.71 -5.27
N SER A 62 -2.21 -9.79 -5.01
CA SER A 62 -2.65 -8.78 -5.97
C SER A 62 -1.66 -7.63 -6.04
N PHE A 63 -1.36 -7.16 -7.25
CA PHE A 63 -0.42 -6.05 -7.49
C PHE A 63 0.96 -6.25 -6.84
N LEU A 64 1.39 -7.51 -6.72
CA LEU A 64 2.65 -7.86 -6.10
C LEU A 64 3.82 -7.20 -6.87
N PRO A 65 4.68 -6.39 -6.23
CA PRO A 65 5.82 -5.77 -6.89
C PRO A 65 6.91 -6.83 -7.12
N THR A 66 6.83 -7.55 -8.24
CA THR A 66 7.73 -8.68 -8.53
C THR A 66 9.21 -8.30 -8.54
N TRP A 67 9.54 -7.08 -8.97
CA TRP A 67 10.90 -6.55 -8.91
C TRP A 67 11.43 -6.47 -7.46
N LEU A 68 10.56 -6.10 -6.51
CA LEU A 68 10.90 -5.94 -5.11
C LEU A 68 11.02 -7.30 -4.40
N VAL A 69 10.14 -8.25 -4.76
CA VAL A 69 10.25 -9.65 -4.34
C VAL A 69 11.58 -10.25 -4.81
N SER A 70 11.90 -10.10 -6.11
CA SER A 70 13.18 -10.54 -6.68
C SER A 70 14.38 -9.90 -5.99
N SER A 71 14.32 -8.59 -5.68
CA SER A 71 15.40 -7.90 -4.99
C SER A 71 15.60 -8.43 -3.57
N CYS A 72 14.53 -8.76 -2.84
CA CYS A 72 14.64 -9.44 -1.55
C CYS A 72 15.29 -10.82 -1.73
N ALA A 73 14.81 -11.58 -2.72
CA ALA A 73 15.29 -12.91 -3.02
C ALA A 73 16.81 -12.93 -3.24
N SER A 74 17.31 -12.07 -4.13
CA SER A 74 18.73 -12.00 -4.48
C SER A 74 19.63 -11.54 -3.33
N ARG A 75 19.07 -10.86 -2.31
CA ARG A 75 19.80 -10.31 -1.16
C ARG A 75 19.67 -11.11 0.12
N GLY A 76 18.92 -12.22 0.10
CA GLY A 76 18.72 -13.04 1.29
C GLY A 76 17.74 -12.44 2.30
N TRP A 77 16.90 -11.47 1.90
CA TRP A 77 15.93 -10.82 2.78
C TRP A 77 14.59 -11.55 2.80
N ILE A 78 13.86 -11.45 3.91
CA ILE A 78 12.48 -11.93 4.02
C ILE A 78 11.55 -10.90 3.38
N PHE A 79 10.64 -11.36 2.53
CA PHE A 79 9.54 -10.55 2.02
C PHE A 79 8.23 -10.99 2.69
N VAL A 80 7.48 -10.03 3.23
CA VAL A 80 6.20 -10.27 3.90
C VAL A 80 5.13 -9.42 3.25
N THR A 81 3.97 -9.97 2.95
CA THR A 81 2.83 -9.18 2.45
C THR A 81 1.52 -9.63 3.09
N PRO A 82 0.90 -8.81 3.95
CA PRO A 82 -0.32 -9.15 4.66
C PRO A 82 -1.57 -8.69 3.90
N ASP A 83 -2.62 -9.49 4.03
CA ASP A 83 -4.01 -9.10 3.83
C ASP A 83 -4.44 -8.10 4.93
N TYR A 84 -5.45 -7.28 4.68
CA TYR A 84 -6.03 -6.35 5.67
C TYR A 84 -7.51 -6.12 5.37
N ARG A 85 -8.34 -5.81 6.38
CA ARG A 85 -9.77 -5.54 6.18
C ARG A 85 -10.00 -4.41 5.19
N LEU A 86 -10.89 -4.64 4.23
CA LEU A 86 -11.18 -3.74 3.12
C LEU A 86 -12.45 -2.90 3.40
N ILE A 87 -12.47 -1.66 2.92
CA ILE A 87 -13.69 -0.87 2.83
C ILE A 87 -14.52 -1.39 1.63
N PRO A 88 -15.86 -1.30 1.62
CA PRO A 88 -16.72 -0.49 2.48
C PRO A 88 -17.36 -1.20 3.67
N GLU A 89 -17.16 -2.51 3.87
CA GLU A 89 -17.72 -3.23 5.01
C GLU A 89 -17.12 -2.78 6.35
N THR A 90 -15.90 -2.25 6.29
CA THR A 90 -15.23 -1.58 7.41
C THR A 90 -14.77 -0.18 6.99
N THR A 91 -14.03 0.49 7.88
CA THR A 91 -13.40 1.79 7.63
C THR A 91 -11.89 1.63 7.47
N ALA A 92 -11.18 2.71 7.10
CA ALA A 92 -9.72 2.69 7.01
C ALA A 92 -9.04 2.51 8.37
N HIS A 93 -9.73 2.76 9.49
CA HIS A 93 -9.25 2.40 10.83
C HIS A 93 -8.99 0.90 10.93
N SER A 94 -9.91 0.08 10.44
CA SER A 94 -9.75 -1.38 10.45
C SER A 94 -8.57 -1.83 9.60
N SER A 95 -8.39 -1.24 8.41
CA SER A 95 -7.23 -1.51 7.55
C SER A 95 -5.92 -1.14 8.24
N LEU A 96 -5.88 -0.01 8.95
CA LEU A 96 -4.69 0.49 9.64
C LEU A 96 -4.37 -0.33 10.89
N ASP A 97 -5.37 -0.70 11.68
CA ASP A 97 -5.22 -1.61 12.82
C ASP A 97 -4.62 -2.95 12.38
N ASP A 98 -5.12 -3.51 11.27
CA ASP A 98 -4.63 -4.77 10.73
C ASP A 98 -3.19 -4.64 10.21
N ALA A 99 -2.82 -3.52 9.58
CA ALA A 99 -1.46 -3.23 9.17
C ALA A 99 -0.49 -3.11 10.37
N VAL A 100 -0.91 -2.44 11.44
CA VAL A 100 -0.18 -2.38 12.71
C VAL A 100 0.00 -3.77 13.33
N ASP A 101 -1.04 -4.58 13.35
CA ASP A 101 -0.98 -5.95 13.87
C ASP A 101 -0.07 -6.85 13.03
N ALA A 102 -0.06 -6.69 11.71
CA ALA A 102 0.86 -7.41 10.83
C ALA A 102 2.32 -7.05 11.12
N TYR A 103 2.63 -5.75 11.31
CA TYR A 103 3.97 -5.31 11.71
C TYR A 103 4.39 -5.90 13.06
N ASN A 104 3.50 -5.86 14.05
CA ASN A 104 3.76 -6.45 15.37
C ASN A 104 3.95 -7.97 15.30
N TRP A 105 3.17 -8.66 14.47
CA TRP A 105 3.31 -10.10 14.24
C TRP A 105 4.67 -10.45 13.63
N VAL A 106 5.14 -9.67 12.65
CA VAL A 106 6.48 -9.80 12.05
C VAL A 106 7.57 -9.71 13.12
N LEU A 107 7.47 -8.74 14.02
CA LEU A 107 8.47 -8.53 15.08
C LEU A 107 8.46 -9.62 16.16
N THR A 108 7.29 -10.17 16.48
CA THR A 108 7.11 -10.95 17.72
C THR A 108 6.87 -12.44 17.51
N LYS A 109 6.32 -12.86 16.37
CA LYS A 109 5.89 -14.25 16.14
C LYS A 109 6.53 -14.88 14.92
N MET A 110 6.70 -14.12 13.83
CA MET A 110 7.15 -14.65 12.54
C MET A 110 8.45 -15.47 12.64
N GLY A 111 9.43 -15.00 13.42
CA GLY A 111 10.73 -15.69 13.54
C GLY A 111 10.61 -17.13 14.06
N GLY A 112 9.74 -17.35 15.05
CA GLY A 112 9.46 -18.70 15.58
C GLY A 112 8.73 -19.57 14.57
N GLU A 113 7.82 -18.98 13.79
CA GLU A 113 7.03 -19.68 12.76
C GLU A 113 7.89 -20.19 11.59
N ILE A 114 8.89 -19.40 11.17
CA ILE A 114 9.78 -19.75 10.04
C ILE A 114 11.14 -20.31 10.47
N GLY A 115 11.42 -20.34 11.78
CA GLY A 115 12.69 -20.82 12.34
C GLY A 115 13.89 -19.92 12.03
N LEU A 116 13.69 -18.60 11.91
CA LEU A 116 14.73 -17.61 11.65
C LEU A 116 14.68 -16.47 12.66
N ASP A 117 15.84 -15.97 13.07
CA ASP A 117 15.92 -14.73 13.84
C ASP A 117 15.55 -13.54 12.96
N ILE A 118 14.65 -12.68 13.43
CA ILE A 118 14.18 -11.50 12.68
C ILE A 118 15.10 -10.31 12.94
N GLY A 119 15.61 -9.72 11.86
CA GLY A 119 16.48 -8.56 11.90
C GLY A 119 15.75 -7.24 11.76
N LYS A 120 16.43 -6.29 11.13
CA LYS A 120 15.89 -4.98 10.76
C LYS A 120 14.64 -5.14 9.89
N VAL A 121 13.60 -4.37 10.16
CA VAL A 121 12.36 -4.34 9.36
C VAL A 121 12.23 -3.00 8.65
N VAL A 122 12.09 -3.02 7.33
CA VAL A 122 11.66 -1.87 6.53
C VAL A 122 10.23 -2.12 6.07
N MET A 123 9.40 -1.08 6.12
CA MET A 123 8.05 -1.14 5.56
C MET A 123 8.04 -0.57 4.14
N ALA A 124 7.24 -1.18 3.27
CA ALA A 124 6.96 -0.69 1.94
C ALA A 124 5.46 -0.77 1.68
N GLY A 125 4.96 -0.02 0.72
CA GLY A 125 3.58 -0.16 0.28
C GLY A 125 3.31 0.50 -1.06
N SER A 126 2.46 -0.15 -1.85
CA SER A 126 2.10 0.30 -3.21
C SER A 126 0.70 0.91 -3.20
N SER A 127 0.52 2.10 -3.79
CA SER A 127 -0.79 2.77 -3.89
C SER A 127 -1.43 2.95 -2.50
N ALA A 128 -2.61 2.40 -2.25
CA ALA A 128 -3.24 2.37 -0.93
C ALA A 128 -2.37 1.70 0.17
N GLY A 129 -1.50 0.76 -0.20
CA GLY A 129 -0.53 0.19 0.73
C GLY A 129 0.53 1.20 1.18
N GLY A 130 0.86 2.20 0.35
CA GLY A 130 1.74 3.31 0.73
C GLY A 130 1.14 4.16 1.84
N TYR A 131 -0.19 4.34 1.82
CA TYR A 131 -0.93 4.95 2.91
C TYR A 131 -0.83 4.13 4.20
N LEU A 132 -1.03 2.81 4.12
CA LEU A 132 -0.88 1.93 5.27
C LEU A 132 0.54 1.90 5.82
N ALA A 133 1.57 1.93 4.97
CA ALA A 133 2.97 1.99 5.39
C ALA A 133 3.27 3.29 6.17
N LEU A 134 2.82 4.44 5.66
CA LEU A 134 2.95 5.73 6.33
C LEU A 134 2.18 5.75 7.66
N GLY A 135 0.89 5.40 7.64
CA GLY A 135 0.04 5.37 8.83
C GLY A 135 0.60 4.44 9.91
N THR A 136 0.99 3.21 9.53
CA THR A 136 1.56 2.23 10.46
C THR A 136 2.82 2.78 11.11
N SER A 137 3.71 3.43 10.34
CA SER A 137 4.94 4.01 10.89
C SER A 137 4.69 5.10 11.94
N CYS A 138 3.53 5.78 11.88
CA CYS A 138 3.13 6.76 12.88
C CYS A 138 2.69 6.09 14.19
N LEU A 139 2.09 4.89 14.11
CA LEU A 139 1.40 4.24 15.22
C LEU A 139 2.24 3.17 15.95
N VAL A 140 3.30 2.65 15.32
CA VAL A 140 4.09 1.55 15.90
C VAL A 140 5.27 2.03 16.74
N SER A 141 5.64 1.19 17.71
CA SER A 141 6.91 1.22 18.44
C SER A 141 7.34 -0.22 18.72
N PRO A 142 8.59 -0.64 18.39
CA PRO A 142 9.65 0.17 17.81
C PRO A 142 9.32 0.64 16.38
N LYS A 143 9.99 1.71 15.93
CA LYS A 143 9.87 2.20 14.55
C LYS A 143 10.54 1.24 13.57
N PRO A 144 10.04 1.12 12.32
CA PRO A 144 10.79 0.42 11.28
C PRO A 144 12.09 1.17 10.98
N GLN A 145 13.05 0.50 10.33
CA GLN A 145 14.31 1.13 9.95
C GLN A 145 14.16 2.17 8.85
N ALA A 146 13.15 2.01 7.99
CA ALA A 146 12.78 2.95 6.95
C ALA A 146 11.37 2.64 6.44
N VAL A 147 10.83 3.55 5.64
CA VAL A 147 9.56 3.38 4.92
C VAL A 147 9.74 3.71 3.43
N VAL A 148 9.18 2.88 2.55
CA VAL A 148 9.13 3.12 1.11
C VAL A 148 7.68 3.22 0.65
N THR A 149 7.27 4.37 0.11
CA THR A 149 5.95 4.52 -0.51
C THR A 149 6.09 4.49 -2.03
N ILE A 150 5.34 3.61 -2.68
CA ILE A 150 5.36 3.43 -4.13
C ILE A 150 4.03 3.93 -4.68
N TYR A 151 4.04 5.05 -5.42
CA TYR A 151 2.89 5.82 -5.94
C TYR A 151 1.72 5.88 -4.94
N GLY A 152 2.06 6.26 -3.70
CA GLY A 152 1.18 6.08 -2.55
C GLY A 152 -0.05 7.00 -2.52
N MET A 153 -1.17 6.48 -2.02
CA MET A 153 -2.42 7.21 -1.77
C MET A 153 -2.34 8.06 -0.49
N LEU A 154 -1.35 8.96 -0.41
CA LEU A 154 -0.86 9.49 0.88
C LEU A 154 -1.69 10.64 1.48
N ASP A 155 -2.69 11.16 0.77
CA ASP A 155 -3.52 12.26 1.26
C ASP A 155 -4.98 12.13 0.79
N PHE A 156 -5.86 11.70 1.70
CA PHE A 156 -7.31 11.64 1.45
C PHE A 156 -7.99 13.03 1.46
N ALA A 157 -7.27 14.09 1.81
CA ALA A 157 -7.73 15.47 1.67
C ALA A 157 -7.27 16.11 0.33
N ASP A 158 -6.59 15.37 -0.54
CA ASP A 158 -6.24 15.84 -1.88
C ASP A 158 -7.53 16.15 -2.68
N PRO A 159 -7.53 17.20 -3.53
CA PRO A 159 -8.66 17.52 -4.40
C PRO A 159 -9.23 16.34 -5.20
N ARG A 160 -8.43 15.31 -5.51
CA ARG A 160 -8.86 14.01 -6.08
C ARG A 160 -10.05 13.39 -5.37
N TYR A 161 -10.07 13.46 -4.04
CA TYR A 161 -11.05 12.76 -3.21
C TYR A 161 -12.15 13.70 -2.71
N LEU A 162 -11.98 15.01 -2.90
CA LEU A 162 -12.90 16.03 -2.41
C LEU A 162 -13.70 16.70 -3.53
N ASN A 163 -13.05 17.03 -4.65
CA ASN A 163 -13.57 17.96 -5.64
C ASN A 163 -13.53 17.39 -7.07
N ASP A 164 -12.44 16.74 -7.44
CA ASP A 164 -12.30 16.12 -8.75
C ASP A 164 -13.31 14.98 -8.92
N GLY A 165 -13.95 14.92 -10.09
CA GLY A 165 -14.85 13.84 -10.48
C GLY A 165 -14.26 12.92 -11.53
N SER A 166 -13.00 13.13 -11.91
CA SER A 166 -12.33 12.28 -12.87
C SER A 166 -12.13 10.87 -12.30
N LEU A 167 -12.34 9.87 -13.16
CA LEU A 167 -12.03 8.50 -12.81
C LEU A 167 -10.56 8.20 -13.10
N ILE A 168 -10.07 7.12 -12.50
CA ILE A 168 -8.72 6.60 -12.76
C ILE A 168 -8.52 6.31 -14.26
N PHE A 169 -7.28 6.46 -14.74
CA PHE A 169 -6.89 6.06 -16.10
C PHE A 169 -7.68 6.74 -17.22
N GLY A 170 -8.23 7.94 -16.97
CA GLY A 170 -9.03 8.67 -17.94
C GLY A 170 -10.35 7.98 -18.31
N MET A 171 -10.84 7.07 -17.45
CA MET A 171 -12.12 6.42 -17.68
C MET A 171 -13.26 7.46 -17.77
N PRO A 172 -14.24 7.27 -18.68
CA PRO A 172 -15.37 8.18 -18.79
C PRO A 172 -16.26 8.10 -17.53
N PRO A 173 -17.05 9.14 -17.23
CA PRO A 173 -18.05 9.08 -16.17
C PRO A 173 -18.95 7.85 -16.31
N ILE A 174 -19.35 7.27 -15.17
CA ILE A 174 -20.21 6.08 -15.12
C ILE A 174 -21.52 6.39 -14.39
N ASP A 175 -22.57 5.61 -14.67
CA ASP A 175 -23.75 5.57 -13.82
C ASP A 175 -23.45 4.76 -12.55
N THR A 176 -23.54 5.43 -11.41
CA THR A 176 -23.23 4.87 -10.08
C THR A 176 -24.48 4.42 -9.34
N SER A 177 -25.69 4.72 -9.84
CA SER A 177 -26.95 4.57 -9.08
C SER A 177 -27.17 3.17 -8.50
N GLY A 178 -26.91 2.13 -9.30
CA GLY A 178 -27.00 0.74 -8.86
C GLY A 178 -25.97 0.37 -7.79
N THR A 179 -24.74 0.87 -7.94
CA THR A 179 -23.66 0.66 -6.96
C THR A 179 -23.91 1.41 -5.67
N MET A 180 -24.41 2.65 -5.75
CA MET A 180 -24.77 3.45 -4.58
C MET A 180 -25.89 2.78 -3.77
N LYS A 181 -26.88 2.18 -4.43
CA LYS A 181 -27.90 1.39 -3.74
C LYS A 181 -27.28 0.20 -2.98
N LYS A 182 -26.33 -0.54 -3.59
CA LYS A 182 -25.62 -1.64 -2.90
C LYS A 182 -24.87 -1.15 -1.67
N LEU A 183 -24.21 0.01 -1.77
CA LEU A 183 -23.47 0.60 -0.66
C LEU A 183 -24.40 1.07 0.48
N GLU A 184 -25.53 1.67 0.15
CA GLU A 184 -26.57 2.01 1.13
C GLU A 184 -27.13 0.77 1.82
N ASP A 185 -27.46 -0.27 1.06
CA ASP A 185 -27.97 -1.53 1.59
C ASP A 185 -26.92 -2.21 2.47
N LEU A 186 -25.64 -2.10 2.13
CA LEU A 186 -24.54 -2.56 2.97
C LEU A 186 -24.45 -1.79 4.30
N GLY A 187 -24.53 -0.46 4.25
CA GLY A 187 -24.49 0.39 5.45
C GLY A 187 -25.68 0.22 6.40
N ARG A 188 -26.76 -0.45 5.95
CA ARG A 188 -27.92 -0.83 6.78
C ARG A 188 -27.77 -2.19 7.45
N GLN A 189 -26.74 -2.98 7.12
CA GLN A 189 -26.52 -4.29 7.73
C GLN A 189 -25.90 -4.13 9.12
N ASP A 190 -26.45 -4.83 10.12
CA ASP A 190 -25.88 -4.84 11.48
C ASP A 190 -24.50 -5.50 11.51
N HIS A 191 -24.32 -6.55 10.69
CA HIS A 191 -23.09 -7.34 10.59
C HIS A 191 -22.76 -7.62 9.12
N PRO A 192 -22.18 -6.66 8.38
CA PRO A 192 -21.76 -6.90 7.01
C PRO A 192 -20.68 -7.99 6.95
N SER A 193 -20.68 -8.77 5.87
CA SER A 193 -19.66 -9.80 5.64
C SER A 193 -18.30 -9.16 5.32
N VAL A 194 -17.55 -8.83 6.37
CA VAL A 194 -16.21 -8.23 6.29
C VAL A 194 -15.27 -9.16 5.53
N VAL A 195 -14.45 -8.59 4.64
CA VAL A 195 -13.39 -9.29 3.94
C VAL A 195 -12.04 -8.65 4.22
N SER A 196 -10.98 -9.47 4.24
CA SER A 196 -9.60 -9.01 4.33
C SER A 196 -8.80 -9.16 3.04
N GLY A 197 -9.45 -9.61 1.97
CA GLY A 197 -8.82 -9.78 0.67
C GLY A 197 -9.86 -9.97 -0.42
N SER A 198 -9.62 -9.36 -1.57
CA SER A 198 -10.43 -9.49 -2.78
C SER A 198 -9.47 -9.67 -3.97
N PRO A 199 -9.09 -10.92 -4.29
CA PRO A 199 -8.08 -11.23 -5.29
C PRO A 199 -8.41 -10.61 -6.65
N VAL A 200 -7.40 -10.01 -7.28
CA VAL A 200 -7.53 -9.41 -8.62
C VAL A 200 -7.09 -10.40 -9.69
N PRO A 201 -7.93 -10.69 -10.71
CA PRO A 201 -7.55 -11.59 -11.80
C PRO A 201 -6.35 -11.09 -12.63
N ILE A 202 -5.60 -12.04 -13.19
CA ILE A 202 -4.44 -11.75 -14.07
C ILE A 202 -4.87 -11.04 -15.36
N VAL A 203 -6.03 -11.40 -15.91
CA VAL A 203 -6.63 -10.72 -17.06
C VAL A 203 -7.66 -9.72 -16.52
N VAL A 204 -7.33 -8.44 -16.61
CA VAL A 204 -8.18 -7.36 -16.14
C VAL A 204 -9.24 -7.07 -17.19
N ASP A 205 -10.35 -7.80 -17.17
CA ASP A 205 -11.63 -7.19 -17.54
C ASP A 205 -12.10 -6.43 -16.30
N PRO A 206 -12.14 -5.08 -16.30
CA PRO A 206 -12.58 -4.29 -15.15
C PRO A 206 -13.98 -4.68 -14.64
N LYS A 207 -14.84 -5.24 -15.51
CA LYS A 207 -16.16 -5.77 -15.12
C LYS A 207 -16.09 -7.11 -14.40
N ALA A 208 -14.98 -7.82 -14.52
CA ALA A 208 -14.74 -9.11 -13.88
C ALA A 208 -13.88 -9.01 -12.60
N VAL A 209 -13.37 -7.82 -12.27
CA VAL A 209 -12.66 -7.58 -11.00
C VAL A 209 -13.69 -7.38 -9.88
N PRO A 210 -13.77 -8.29 -8.89
CA PRO A 210 -14.70 -8.12 -7.78
C PRO A 210 -14.48 -6.78 -7.07
N ARG A 211 -15.58 -6.11 -6.70
CA ARG A 211 -15.61 -4.84 -5.94
C ARG A 211 -14.99 -3.63 -6.65
N PHE A 212 -14.49 -3.75 -7.88
CA PHE A 212 -13.95 -2.60 -8.63
C PHE A 212 -15.00 -1.51 -8.87
N GLU A 213 -16.28 -1.90 -9.01
CA GLU A 213 -17.40 -0.96 -9.10
C GLU A 213 -17.49 0.00 -7.90
N TYR A 214 -17.09 -0.45 -6.69
CA TYR A 214 -17.08 0.40 -5.50
C TYR A 214 -15.98 1.47 -5.60
N ILE A 215 -14.80 1.15 -6.14
CA ILE A 215 -13.75 2.16 -6.37
C ILE A 215 -14.28 3.25 -7.30
N LEU A 216 -14.87 2.86 -8.43
CA LEU A 216 -15.36 3.83 -9.41
C LEU A 216 -16.50 4.68 -8.84
N ALA A 217 -17.42 4.09 -8.09
CA ALA A 217 -18.51 4.82 -7.43
C ALA A 217 -17.97 5.80 -6.35
N LEU A 218 -17.05 5.35 -5.49
CA LEU A 218 -16.48 6.21 -4.46
C LEU A 218 -15.67 7.38 -5.04
N LEU A 219 -15.03 7.21 -6.20
CA LEU A 219 -14.38 8.31 -6.92
C LEU A 219 -15.41 9.24 -7.57
N ALA A 220 -16.35 8.69 -8.35
CA ALA A 220 -17.37 9.48 -9.05
C ALA A 220 -18.21 10.34 -8.09
N GLU A 221 -18.58 9.78 -6.95
CA GLU A 221 -19.38 10.44 -5.91
C GLU A 221 -18.53 11.17 -4.86
N ARG A 222 -17.19 11.02 -4.89
CA ARG A 222 -16.24 11.64 -3.96
C ARG A 222 -16.48 11.24 -2.50
N LEU A 223 -16.74 9.97 -2.28
CA LEU A 223 -17.14 9.42 -0.98
C LEU A 223 -15.99 8.75 -0.23
N PHE A 224 -14.75 8.82 -0.72
CA PHE A 224 -13.62 8.27 0.03
C PHE A 224 -13.57 8.77 1.47
N PRO A 225 -13.60 10.09 1.78
CA PRO A 225 -13.60 10.57 3.16
C PRO A 225 -14.70 9.97 4.02
N ASP A 226 -15.90 9.77 3.48
CA ASP A 226 -17.05 9.18 4.17
C ASP A 226 -16.78 7.72 4.54
N TYR A 227 -16.29 6.92 3.60
CA TYR A 227 -16.07 5.48 3.82
C TYR A 227 -14.78 5.17 4.57
N ILE A 228 -13.73 5.98 4.41
CA ILE A 228 -12.51 5.78 5.20
C ILE A 228 -12.73 6.13 6.66
N THR A 229 -13.60 7.09 6.98
CA THR A 229 -13.93 7.47 8.36
C THR A 229 -15.11 6.69 8.93
N GLY A 230 -16.04 6.25 8.08
CA GLY A 230 -17.34 5.73 8.49
C GLY A 230 -18.36 6.81 8.87
N VAL A 231 -18.08 8.08 8.56
CA VAL A 231 -18.94 9.23 8.91
C VAL A 231 -19.66 9.75 7.67
N PRO A 232 -20.99 9.59 7.58
CA PRO A 232 -21.76 10.17 6.47
C PRO A 232 -21.64 11.69 6.42
N GLY A 233 -21.40 12.23 5.21
CA GLY A 233 -21.22 13.66 4.97
C GLY A 233 -19.82 14.18 5.29
N MET A 234 -18.84 13.31 5.59
CA MET A 234 -17.48 13.73 5.92
C MET A 234 -16.85 14.57 4.81
N ARG A 235 -16.95 14.13 3.55
CA ARG A 235 -16.45 14.91 2.41
C ARG A 235 -17.09 16.30 2.37
N GLN A 236 -18.41 16.40 2.54
CA GLN A 236 -19.10 17.70 2.51
C GLN A 236 -18.63 18.60 3.65
N ALA A 237 -18.45 18.05 4.85
CA ALA A 237 -17.91 18.79 5.99
C ALA A 237 -16.50 19.33 5.72
N ILE A 238 -15.63 18.53 5.10
CA ILE A 238 -14.26 18.97 4.70
C ILE A 238 -14.33 20.07 3.66
N VAL A 239 -15.21 19.96 2.65
CA VAL A 239 -15.36 20.98 1.61
C VAL A 239 -15.87 22.30 2.19
N ASP A 240 -16.86 22.26 3.08
CA ASP A 240 -17.50 23.46 3.61
C ASP A 240 -16.66 24.17 4.69
N LYS A 241 -15.96 23.41 5.53
CA LYS A 241 -15.28 23.92 6.74
C LYS A 241 -13.77 23.71 6.74
N GLY A 242 -13.23 23.11 5.68
CA GLY A 242 -11.82 22.71 5.57
C GLY A 242 -11.51 21.44 6.39
N ILE A 243 -10.24 21.02 6.34
CA ILE A 243 -9.76 19.82 7.06
C ILE A 243 -10.09 19.84 8.56
N GLY A 244 -10.18 21.02 9.20
CA GLY A 244 -10.54 21.14 10.62
C GLY A 244 -11.90 20.53 11.00
N ALA A 245 -12.77 20.23 10.03
CA ALA A 245 -14.02 19.51 10.23
C ALA A 245 -13.84 18.04 10.64
N ILE A 246 -12.67 17.44 10.37
CA ILE A 246 -12.39 16.04 10.67
C ILE A 246 -12.27 15.88 12.20
N PRO A 247 -13.14 15.05 12.83
CA PRO A 247 -13.11 14.75 14.25
C PRO A 247 -11.76 14.18 14.69
N GLN A 248 -11.37 14.43 15.94
CA GLN A 248 -10.05 14.10 16.45
C GLN A 248 -9.72 12.60 16.32
N GLU A 249 -10.71 11.74 16.55
CA GLU A 249 -10.64 10.29 16.43
C GLU A 249 -10.35 9.81 15.00
N HIS A 250 -10.59 10.64 13.98
CA HIS A 250 -10.36 10.30 12.57
C HIS A 250 -9.11 10.94 11.98
N ARG A 251 -8.50 11.92 12.68
CA ARG A 251 -7.26 12.57 12.24
C ARG A 251 -6.09 11.62 11.96
N PRO A 252 -5.93 10.48 12.68
CA PRO A 252 -4.90 9.49 12.32
C PRO A 252 -5.02 8.95 10.89
N LEU A 253 -6.21 9.02 10.28
CA LEU A 253 -6.42 8.61 8.89
C LEU A 253 -5.95 9.64 7.86
N PHE A 254 -5.60 10.85 8.30
CA PHE A 254 -5.15 11.97 7.45
C PHE A 254 -3.79 12.49 7.94
N PRO A 255 -2.75 11.64 7.99
CA PRO A 255 -1.49 11.96 8.67
C PRO A 255 -0.78 13.18 8.06
N ALA A 256 -0.88 13.38 6.74
CA ALA A 256 -0.31 14.56 6.07
C ALA A 256 -1.01 15.88 6.48
N ALA A 257 -2.29 15.84 6.85
CA ALA A 257 -3.10 17.02 7.14
C ALA A 257 -3.03 17.46 8.62
N PHE A 258 -2.88 16.52 9.56
CA PHE A 258 -2.90 16.81 11.01
C PHE A 258 -1.57 16.70 11.72
N GLY A 259 -0.50 16.50 10.96
CA GLY A 259 0.85 16.42 11.47
C GLY A 259 1.29 15.00 11.79
N LEU A 260 2.59 14.81 11.71
CA LEU A 260 3.25 13.52 11.87
C LEU A 260 4.10 13.52 13.15
N PRO A 261 4.34 12.35 13.77
CA PRO A 261 5.26 12.24 14.91
C PRO A 261 6.66 12.73 14.57
N SER A 262 7.41 13.22 15.56
CA SER A 262 8.79 13.70 15.38
C SER A 262 9.84 12.58 15.32
N ASP A 263 9.47 11.37 15.72
CA ASP A 263 10.35 10.19 15.79
C ASP A 263 10.21 9.28 14.56
N LEU A 264 9.80 9.85 13.42
CA LEU A 264 9.61 9.11 12.19
C LEU A 264 10.94 8.55 11.63
N PRO A 265 10.90 7.36 11.03
CA PRO A 265 12.05 6.77 10.34
C PRO A 265 12.38 7.53 9.05
N PRO A 266 13.51 7.24 8.39
CA PRO A 266 13.78 7.69 7.02
C PRO A 266 12.74 7.17 6.01
N PHE A 267 12.38 7.99 5.04
CA PHE A 267 11.44 7.68 3.95
C PHE A 267 12.12 7.72 2.58
N LEU A 268 11.66 6.85 1.68
CA LEU A 268 11.77 7.03 0.24
C LEU A 268 10.37 7.09 -0.38
N VAL A 269 10.11 8.14 -1.17
CA VAL A 269 8.85 8.31 -1.90
C VAL A 269 9.11 8.15 -3.40
N LEU A 270 8.63 7.06 -3.99
CA LEU A 270 8.68 6.78 -5.42
C LEU A 270 7.31 7.09 -6.03
N HIS A 271 7.20 7.93 -7.04
CA HIS A 271 5.90 8.25 -7.68
C HIS A 271 6.08 8.69 -9.14
N GLY A 272 5.22 8.24 -10.04
CA GLY A 272 5.18 8.75 -11.41
C GLY A 272 4.46 10.11 -11.51
N ARG A 273 5.01 11.07 -12.27
CA ARG A 273 4.40 12.40 -12.38
C ARG A 273 3.07 12.42 -13.14
N ASN A 274 2.86 11.45 -14.03
CA ASN A 274 1.67 11.34 -14.86
C ASN A 274 0.67 10.32 -14.29
N ASP A 275 0.73 10.06 -12.99
CA ASP A 275 -0.19 9.16 -12.31
C ASP A 275 -1.63 9.67 -12.36
N SER A 276 -2.44 9.03 -13.20
CA SER A 276 -3.84 9.37 -13.44
C SER A 276 -4.80 8.65 -12.48
N ALA A 277 -4.30 7.76 -11.61
CA ALA A 277 -5.09 7.06 -10.63
C ALA A 277 -4.99 7.67 -9.22
N VAL A 278 -3.78 8.03 -8.82
CA VAL A 278 -3.44 8.66 -7.54
C VAL A 278 -2.52 9.84 -7.85
N PRO A 279 -2.95 11.09 -7.67
CA PRO A 279 -2.11 12.22 -8.09
C PRO A 279 -0.77 12.30 -7.36
N CYS A 280 0.28 12.61 -8.11
CA CYS A 280 1.61 12.87 -7.55
C CYS A 280 1.60 14.02 -6.52
N SER A 281 0.65 14.97 -6.61
CA SER A 281 0.46 16.06 -5.64
C SER A 281 0.22 15.56 -4.20
N ALA A 282 -0.45 14.42 -4.04
CA ALA A 282 -0.67 13.81 -2.73
C ALA A 282 0.67 13.40 -2.10
N SER A 283 1.59 12.87 -2.91
CA SER A 283 2.95 12.53 -2.46
C SER A 283 3.82 13.75 -2.21
N GLU A 284 3.71 14.81 -3.02
CA GLU A 284 4.39 16.08 -2.75
C GLU A 284 3.94 16.70 -1.42
N THR A 285 2.65 16.64 -1.13
CA THR A 285 2.05 17.08 0.14
C THR A 285 2.57 16.25 1.32
N ALA A 286 2.56 14.92 1.19
CA ALA A 286 3.09 14.03 2.23
C ALA A 286 4.60 14.24 2.46
N VAL A 287 5.40 14.43 1.41
CA VAL A 287 6.85 14.74 1.53
C VAL A 287 7.07 16.04 2.30
N LYS A 288 6.26 17.07 2.05
CA LYS A 288 6.33 18.33 2.80
C LYS A 288 5.99 18.12 4.27
N ALA A 289 4.93 17.36 4.58
CA ALA A 289 4.56 17.04 5.95
C ALA A 289 5.66 16.25 6.67
N LEU A 290 6.22 15.21 6.02
CA LEU A 290 7.32 14.39 6.55
C LEU A 290 8.56 15.24 6.90
N LYS A 291 8.98 16.11 5.97
CA LYS A 291 10.11 17.02 6.20
C LYS A 291 9.82 18.02 7.32
N THR A 292 8.58 18.52 7.40
CA THR A 292 8.16 19.45 8.48
C THR A 292 8.22 18.77 9.85
N ALA A 293 7.91 17.47 9.93
CA ALA A 293 8.04 16.67 11.14
C ALA A 293 9.49 16.25 11.46
N GLY A 294 10.46 16.58 10.60
CA GLY A 294 11.88 16.29 10.81
C GLY A 294 12.37 14.96 10.25
N ALA A 295 11.54 14.23 9.49
CA ALA A 295 11.95 12.97 8.87
C ALA A 295 12.96 13.20 7.73
N SER A 296 13.92 12.29 7.56
CA SER A 296 14.77 12.25 6.37
C SER A 296 13.95 11.68 5.20
N VAL A 297 13.89 12.38 4.06
CA VAL A 297 13.06 11.97 2.93
C VAL A 297 13.84 12.03 1.62
N GLN A 298 14.03 10.87 0.99
CA GLN A 298 14.47 10.74 -0.40
C GLN A 298 13.23 10.68 -1.31
N THR A 299 13.30 11.28 -2.50
CA THR A 299 12.19 11.30 -3.46
C THR A 299 12.67 10.85 -4.83
N GLU A 300 11.93 9.96 -5.46
CA GLU A 300 12.09 9.51 -6.85
C GLU A 300 10.79 9.83 -7.59
N PHE A 301 10.64 11.09 -8.03
CA PHE A 301 9.53 11.50 -8.88
C PHE A 301 9.91 11.27 -10.34
N VAL A 302 9.25 10.31 -10.99
CA VAL A 302 9.62 9.82 -12.31
C VAL A 302 8.77 10.49 -13.36
N ASP A 303 9.41 11.27 -14.24
CA ASP A 303 8.74 11.93 -15.36
C ASP A 303 8.13 10.88 -16.31
N ASP A 304 6.96 11.20 -16.87
CA ASP A 304 6.19 10.35 -17.80
C ASP A 304 5.72 8.98 -17.27
N ALA A 305 6.00 8.66 -16.01
CA ALA A 305 5.54 7.43 -15.40
C ALA A 305 4.09 7.57 -14.88
N GLU A 306 3.30 6.55 -15.16
CA GLU A 306 1.88 6.40 -14.78
C GLU A 306 1.74 5.44 -13.58
N HIS A 307 0.60 5.39 -12.89
CA HIS A 307 0.33 4.50 -11.77
C HIS A 307 0.73 3.05 -12.07
N GLY A 308 1.45 2.38 -11.16
CA GLY A 308 1.88 1.00 -11.37
C GLY A 308 2.92 0.83 -12.50
N PHE A 309 3.67 1.87 -12.86
CA PHE A 309 4.74 1.76 -13.86
C PHE A 309 5.79 0.69 -13.52
N ASP A 310 6.06 0.48 -12.23
CA ASP A 310 7.04 -0.48 -11.74
C ASP A 310 6.69 -1.93 -12.12
N GLY A 311 5.40 -2.27 -12.14
CA GLY A 311 4.89 -3.58 -12.56
C GLY A 311 4.82 -3.78 -14.08
N ARG A 312 4.94 -2.70 -14.87
CA ARG A 312 4.88 -2.75 -16.35
C ARG A 312 6.26 -2.81 -17.01
N LEU A 313 7.31 -2.69 -16.21
CA LEU A 313 8.68 -2.68 -16.70
C LEU A 313 9.16 -4.10 -17.04
N GLU A 314 9.34 -4.36 -18.34
CA GLU A 314 9.86 -5.65 -18.81
C GLU A 314 11.26 -5.93 -18.25
N GLY A 315 11.43 -7.13 -17.70
CA GLY A 315 12.68 -7.60 -17.10
C GLY A 315 12.94 -7.09 -15.68
N ALA A 316 12.01 -6.35 -15.06
CA ALA A 316 12.20 -5.80 -13.71
C ALA A 316 12.38 -6.88 -12.62
N SER A 317 11.98 -8.13 -12.88
CA SER A 317 12.28 -9.27 -12.03
C SER A 317 13.78 -9.57 -11.90
N ASN A 318 14.63 -9.00 -12.76
CA ASN A 318 16.09 -8.97 -12.62
C ASN A 318 16.60 -7.53 -12.78
N LEU A 319 16.11 -6.65 -11.91
CA LEU A 319 16.40 -5.22 -11.94
C LEU A 319 17.91 -4.90 -11.97
N ASP A 320 18.73 -5.68 -11.25
CA ASP A 320 20.19 -5.50 -11.20
C ASP A 320 20.84 -5.66 -12.58
N ALA A 321 20.28 -6.49 -13.46
CA ALA A 321 20.77 -6.73 -14.83
C ALA A 321 20.30 -5.68 -15.85
N LEU A 322 19.34 -4.81 -15.51
CA LEU A 322 18.82 -3.81 -16.44
C LEU A 322 19.82 -2.65 -16.62
N SER A 323 20.07 -2.27 -17.88
CA SER A 323 20.87 -1.08 -18.19
C SER A 323 20.13 0.20 -17.79
N GLU A 324 20.86 1.14 -17.17
CA GLU A 324 20.40 2.49 -16.84
C GLU A 324 20.65 3.49 -17.99
N GLY A 325 21.31 3.06 -19.07
CA GLY A 325 21.76 3.94 -20.14
C GLY A 325 20.61 4.53 -20.96
N GLY A 326 20.64 5.85 -21.13
CA GLY A 326 19.64 6.61 -21.90
C GLY A 326 18.81 7.54 -21.01
N ASP A 327 18.08 8.45 -21.66
CA ASP A 327 17.19 9.42 -21.02
C ASP A 327 15.72 9.23 -21.44
N ASP A 328 15.38 8.04 -21.93
CA ASP A 328 13.99 7.68 -22.19
C ASP A 328 13.23 7.36 -20.89
N SER A 329 11.89 7.36 -20.97
CA SER A 329 11.03 7.06 -19.83
C SER A 329 11.37 5.73 -19.16
N ARG A 330 11.78 4.72 -19.95
CA ARG A 330 12.15 3.40 -19.43
C ARG A 330 13.41 3.46 -18.57
N ALA A 331 14.45 4.14 -19.03
CA ALA A 331 15.71 4.31 -18.31
C ALA A 331 15.51 5.12 -17.02
N LEU A 332 14.64 6.14 -17.02
CA LEU A 332 14.27 6.90 -15.82
C LEU A 332 13.59 6.01 -14.78
N GLN A 333 12.63 5.18 -15.20
CA GLN A 333 11.95 4.23 -14.32
C GLN A 333 12.94 3.22 -13.72
N ILE A 334 13.85 2.65 -14.52
CA ILE A 334 14.89 1.71 -14.03
C ILE A 334 15.78 2.37 -12.98
N ARG A 335 16.27 3.59 -13.25
CA ARG A 335 17.11 4.35 -12.31
C ARG A 335 16.39 4.55 -10.98
N ALA A 336 15.13 4.95 -11.02
CA ALA A 336 14.32 5.16 -9.83
C ALA A 336 14.14 3.88 -9.00
N LEU A 337 13.79 2.75 -9.64
CA LEU A 337 13.67 1.46 -8.94
C LEU A 337 15.00 1.01 -8.32
N LYS A 338 16.12 1.18 -9.04
CA LYS A 338 17.44 0.87 -8.49
C LYS A 338 17.84 1.78 -7.32
N ASN A 339 17.43 3.04 -7.34
CA ASN A 339 17.61 3.93 -6.19
C ASN A 339 16.80 3.48 -4.98
N VAL A 340 15.61 2.90 -5.18
CA VAL A 340 14.86 2.24 -4.10
C VAL A 340 15.66 1.06 -3.54
N VAL A 341 16.20 0.19 -4.38
CA VAL A 341 17.01 -0.95 -3.91
C VAL A 341 18.24 -0.48 -3.12
N LYS A 342 18.96 0.54 -3.60
CA LYS A 342 20.09 1.14 -2.87
C LYS A 342 19.67 1.72 -1.52
N PHE A 343 18.50 2.33 -1.44
CA PHE A 343 17.94 2.80 -0.18
C PHE A 343 17.66 1.65 0.77
N LEU A 344 17.02 0.58 0.29
CA LEU A 344 16.76 -0.62 1.09
C LEU A 344 18.05 -1.26 1.61
N GLU A 345 19.08 -1.39 0.77
CA GLU A 345 20.38 -1.94 1.17
C GLU A 345 21.03 -1.15 2.32
N ARG A 346 20.93 0.18 2.32
CA ARG A 346 21.45 1.01 3.42
C ARG A 346 20.71 0.82 4.74
N HIS A 347 19.42 0.48 4.69
CA HIS A 347 18.56 0.38 5.87
C HIS A 347 18.34 -1.06 6.35
N LEU A 348 18.52 -2.05 5.48
CA LEU A 348 18.42 -3.49 5.80
C LEU A 348 19.78 -4.17 5.95
N GLY A 349 20.83 -3.66 5.30
CA GLY A 349 22.19 -4.19 5.34
C GLY A 349 22.97 -3.95 6.62
#